data_AF-A0A061IIR6-F1
#
_entry.id   AF-A0A061IIR6-F1
#
_cell.length_a   1.000
_cell.length_b   1.000
_cell.length_c   1.000
_cell.angle_alpha   90.00
_cell.angle_beta   90.00
_cell.angle_gamma   90.00
#
_symmetry.space_group_name_H-M   'P 1'
#
loop_
_entity.id
_entity.type
_entity.pdbx_description
1 polymer ?
#
loop_
_entity_poly.entity_id
_entity_poly.type
_entity_poly.pdbx_seq_one_letter_code
_entity_poly.pdbx_strand_id
1 'polypeptide(L)'
;MSYWNVKKRGCVQYRRHFLVDNSVFHDLEVYKNLSPEKVERCMSVMQSGTQMIKLKRGSKGLVRLFYLDEHRTRLRWRPSRKSEKAKILIDSIYKVTEGRQSEIFHRQAEGNFDPSCCFTIYHGNHMESLDLITSNPEEARTWITGLKYLMAGISDEDSLAKRQRTHDQYPS
;
A
#
# COMPACT_ATOMS: atom_id res chain seq x y z
N MET A 1 -7.17 23.96 -37.86
CA MET A 1 -7.55 24.41 -36.52
C MET A 1 -7.41 23.24 -35.57
N SER A 2 -6.47 23.40 -34.65
CA SER A 2 -6.00 22.46 -33.63
C SER A 2 -7.02 22.32 -32.51
N TYR A 3 -7.33 21.09 -32.10
CA TYR A 3 -7.65 20.77 -30.71
C TYR A 3 -6.94 19.47 -30.32
N TRP A 4 -5.72 19.65 -29.80
CA TRP A 4 -5.07 18.67 -28.96
C TRP A 4 -5.50 18.90 -27.50
N ASN A 5 -5.45 17.81 -26.74
CA ASN A 5 -5.26 17.73 -25.29
C ASN A 5 -6.50 17.75 -24.37
N VAL A 6 -6.91 16.55 -23.93
CA VAL A 6 -6.89 16.25 -22.49
C VAL A 6 -6.09 14.96 -22.28
N LYS A 7 -5.04 15.10 -21.47
CA LYS A 7 -4.00 14.14 -21.16
C LYS A 7 -4.58 12.83 -20.61
N LYS A 8 -4.43 11.73 -21.34
CA LYS A 8 -4.26 10.39 -20.74
C LYS A 8 -2.96 10.43 -19.92
N ARG A 9 -3.00 10.97 -18.70
CA ARG A 9 -1.89 10.85 -17.76
C ARG A 9 -1.77 9.36 -17.41
N GLY A 10 -0.59 8.81 -17.69
CA GLY A 10 -0.31 7.38 -17.66
C GLY A 10 -0.52 6.75 -16.29
N CYS A 11 -1.73 6.25 -16.06
CA CYS A 11 -1.92 5.11 -15.17
C CYS A 11 -1.20 3.95 -15.85
N VAL A 12 0.05 3.71 -15.44
CA VAL A 12 0.73 2.47 -15.74
C VAL A 12 -0.17 1.41 -15.14
N GLN A 13 -0.92 0.67 -15.97
CA GLN A 13 -1.66 -0.50 -15.54
C GLN A 13 -0.63 -1.46 -14.96
N TYR A 14 -0.41 -1.40 -13.64
CA TYR A 14 0.37 -2.37 -12.92
C TYR A 14 -0.31 -3.71 -13.18
N ARG A 15 0.30 -4.51 -14.06
CA ARG A 15 -0.29 -5.73 -14.62
C ARG A 15 -0.71 -6.60 -13.44
N ARG A 16 -2.03 -6.68 -13.19
CA ARG A 16 -2.70 -7.62 -12.26
C ARG A 16 -2.55 -9.08 -12.69
N HIS A 17 -1.47 -9.46 -13.38
CA HIS A 17 -1.23 -10.81 -13.90
C HIS A 17 -0.96 -11.86 -12.80
N PHE A 18 -0.92 -11.47 -11.53
CA PHE A 18 -0.71 -12.39 -10.40
C PHE A 18 -1.81 -12.36 -9.33
N LEU A 19 -2.88 -11.59 -9.52
CA LEU A 19 -4.05 -11.65 -8.65
C LEU A 19 -5.02 -12.73 -9.17
N VAL A 20 -4.59 -13.99 -9.12
CA VAL A 20 -5.47 -15.15 -9.39
C VAL A 20 -6.28 -15.52 -8.14
N ASP A 21 -5.93 -14.97 -6.98
CA ASP A 21 -6.66 -15.20 -5.73
C ASP A 21 -7.75 -14.14 -5.51
N ASN A 22 -8.99 -14.49 -5.83
CA ASN A 22 -10.19 -13.73 -5.47
C ASN A 22 -10.31 -13.50 -3.95
N SER A 23 -9.61 -14.29 -3.12
CA SER A 23 -9.60 -14.17 -1.65
C SER A 23 -9.03 -12.84 -1.15
N VAL A 24 -8.01 -12.28 -1.82
CA VAL A 24 -7.41 -10.99 -1.45
C VAL A 24 -8.39 -9.83 -1.71
N PHE A 25 -9.23 -9.95 -2.74
CA PHE A 25 -10.24 -8.94 -3.05
C PHE A 25 -11.43 -8.98 -2.09
N HIS A 26 -11.87 -10.17 -1.68
CA HIS A 26 -12.92 -10.30 -0.67
C HIS A 26 -12.49 -9.80 0.71
N ASP A 27 -11.21 -9.94 1.08
CA ASP A 27 -10.68 -9.43 2.37
C ASP A 27 -10.68 -7.88 2.46
N LEU A 28 -10.68 -7.17 1.32
CA LEU A 28 -10.64 -5.71 1.31
C LEU A 28 -12.02 -5.06 1.51
N GLU A 29 -13.11 -5.81 1.37
CA GLU A 29 -14.49 -5.29 1.47
C GLU A 29 -14.83 -4.84 2.89
N VAL A 30 -14.31 -5.52 3.92
CA VAL A 30 -14.46 -5.12 5.33
C VAL A 30 -13.89 -3.72 5.57
N TYR A 31 -12.82 -3.36 4.85
CA TYR A 31 -12.18 -2.06 5.02
C TYR A 31 -13.00 -0.92 4.39
N LYS A 32 -13.90 -1.20 3.45
CA LYS A 32 -14.84 -0.21 2.90
C LYS A 32 -15.91 0.22 3.92
N ASN A 33 -16.21 -0.63 4.90
CA ASN A 33 -17.25 -0.40 5.90
C ASN A 33 -16.71 0.20 7.22
N LEU A 34 -15.47 0.69 7.23
CA LEU A 34 -14.90 1.36 8.40
C LEU A 34 -15.61 2.69 8.66
N SER A 35 -15.79 3.05 9.94
CA SER A 35 -16.38 4.34 10.28
C SER A 35 -15.51 5.50 9.76
N PRO A 36 -16.13 6.62 9.32
CA PRO A 36 -15.38 7.78 8.86
C PRO A 36 -14.37 8.30 9.89
N GLU A 37 -14.69 8.27 11.19
CA GLU A 37 -13.75 8.71 12.23
C GLU A 37 -12.52 7.81 12.30
N LYS A 38 -12.71 6.49 12.18
CA LYS A 38 -11.60 5.54 12.20
C LYS A 38 -10.69 5.72 10.98
N VAL A 39 -11.27 5.94 9.81
CA VAL A 39 -10.52 6.21 8.58
C VAL A 39 -9.71 7.50 8.73
N GLU A 40 -10.35 8.59 9.14
CA GLU A 40 -9.67 9.89 9.23
C GLU A 40 -8.56 9.88 10.29
N ARG A 41 -8.76 9.17 11.42
CA ARG A 41 -7.69 8.94 12.40
C ARG A 41 -6.49 8.24 11.78
N CYS A 42 -6.71 7.19 10.98
CA CYS A 42 -5.62 6.49 10.30
C CYS A 42 -4.89 7.41 9.32
N MET A 43 -5.63 8.15 8.49
CA MET A 43 -5.04 9.06 7.49
C MET A 43 -4.23 10.17 8.15
N SER A 44 -4.75 10.77 9.23
CA SER A 44 -4.07 11.83 9.97
C SER A 44 -2.75 11.35 10.58
N VAL A 45 -2.73 10.18 11.22
CA VAL A 45 -1.51 9.58 11.76
C VAL A 45 -0.51 9.27 10.64
N MET A 46 -0.97 8.66 9.56
CA MET A 46 -0.10 8.29 8.43
C MET A 46 0.44 9.52 7.70
N GLN A 47 -0.29 10.63 7.59
CA GLN A 47 0.19 11.87 6.97
C GLN A 47 1.15 12.64 7.90
N SER A 48 0.90 12.63 9.21
CA SER A 48 1.82 13.18 10.22
C SER A 48 3.14 12.39 10.28
N GLY A 49 3.03 11.09 10.03
CA GLY A 49 4.14 10.15 9.88
C GLY A 49 4.45 9.39 11.16
N THR A 50 5.08 8.23 10.99
CA THR A 50 5.42 7.30 12.08
C THR A 50 6.86 6.84 11.92
N GLN A 51 7.62 6.81 13.02
CA GLN A 51 8.95 6.25 13.01
C GLN A 51 8.86 4.72 13.03
N MET A 52 9.47 4.08 12.06
CA MET A 52 9.48 2.63 11.94
C MET A 52 10.86 2.14 11.53
N ILE A 53 11.14 0.88 11.83
CA ILE A 53 12.34 0.20 11.36
C ILE A 53 12.02 -0.42 10.00
N LYS A 54 12.76 0.01 8.98
CA LYS A 54 12.80 -0.64 7.66
C LYS A 54 13.81 -1.77 7.68
N LEU A 55 13.35 -2.99 7.44
CA LEU A 55 14.23 -4.15 7.26
C LEU A 55 14.64 -4.31 5.80
N LYS A 56 15.82 -4.89 5.60
CA LYS A 56 16.34 -5.35 4.31
C LYS A 56 17.18 -6.59 4.53
N ARG A 57 17.16 -7.49 3.54
CA ARG A 57 17.94 -8.73 3.55
C ARG A 57 19.41 -8.45 3.87
N GLY A 58 19.93 -9.16 4.87
CA GLY A 58 21.35 -9.15 5.23
C GLY A 58 21.85 -7.84 5.85
N SER A 59 20.98 -6.96 6.32
CA SER A 59 21.37 -5.67 6.92
C SER A 59 20.64 -5.38 8.23
N LYS A 60 21.27 -4.56 9.08
CA LYS A 60 20.62 -4.03 10.28
C LYS A 60 19.43 -3.15 9.88
N GLY A 61 18.34 -3.26 10.63
CA GLY A 61 17.15 -2.43 10.45
C GLY A 61 17.47 -0.93 10.53
N LEU A 62 16.77 -0.14 9.73
CA LEU A 62 16.99 1.30 9.59
C LEU A 62 15.75 2.08 10.05
N VAL A 63 15.90 2.89 11.09
CA VAL A 63 14.81 3.77 11.57
C VAL A 63 14.54 4.87 10.54
N ARG A 64 13.29 5.00 10.10
CA ARG A 64 12.83 5.98 9.13
C ARG A 64 11.47 6.53 9.54
N LEU A 65 11.22 7.80 9.22
CA LEU A 65 9.89 8.38 9.30
C LEU A 65 9.14 8.03 8.02
N PHE A 66 8.12 7.19 8.12
CA PHE A 66 7.20 6.84 7.05
C PHE A 66 5.98 7.75 7.10
N TYR A 67 5.51 8.21 5.95
CA TYR A 67 4.35 9.09 5.86
C TYR A 67 3.64 8.98 4.50
N LEU A 68 2.35 9.31 4.46
CA LEU A 68 1.62 9.53 3.22
C LEU A 68 1.88 10.94 2.68
N ASP A 69 1.89 11.09 1.36
CA ASP A 69 1.86 12.42 0.75
C ASP A 69 0.51 13.13 0.95
N GLU A 70 0.47 14.42 0.61
CA GLU A 70 -0.70 15.28 0.77
C GLU A 70 -1.96 14.68 0.12
N HIS A 71 -1.80 14.07 -1.06
CA HIS A 71 -2.89 13.46 -1.82
C HIS A 71 -3.19 12.01 -1.42
N ARG A 72 -2.47 11.43 -0.45
CA ARG A 72 -2.63 10.03 -0.01
C ARG A 72 -2.42 9.02 -1.16
N THR A 73 -1.66 9.40 -2.19
CA THR A 73 -1.37 8.59 -3.37
C THR A 73 -0.02 7.90 -3.29
N ARG A 74 0.84 8.30 -2.34
CA ARG A 74 2.19 7.75 -2.18
C ARG A 74 2.53 7.56 -0.70
N LEU A 75 3.05 6.38 -0.39
CA LEU A 75 3.81 6.14 0.83
C LEU A 75 5.25 6.61 0.60
N ARG A 76 5.80 7.43 1.49
CA ARG A 76 7.16 7.96 1.45
C ARG A 76 7.91 7.70 2.74
N TRP A 77 9.24 7.78 2.69
CA TRP A 77 10.06 7.72 3.90
C TRP A 77 11.32 8.59 3.84
N ARG A 78 11.74 9.08 5.01
CA ARG A 78 12.97 9.88 5.19
C ARG A 78 13.69 9.54 6.50
N PRO A 79 15.02 9.77 6.61
CA PRO A 79 15.93 10.21 5.55
C PRO A 79 16.22 9.10 4.51
N SER A 80 16.57 9.48 3.28
CA SER A 80 17.06 8.54 2.26
C SER A 80 18.08 9.24 1.37
N ARG A 81 19.23 8.60 1.15
CA ARG A 81 20.24 9.10 0.18
C ARG A 81 19.71 9.12 -1.26
N LYS A 82 18.69 8.30 -1.56
CA LYS A 82 17.99 8.25 -2.85
C LYS A 82 16.55 8.69 -2.64
N SER A 83 16.32 9.98 -2.34
CA SER A 83 15.01 10.54 -1.97
C SER A 83 13.92 10.25 -3.02
N GLU A 84 14.27 10.32 -4.31
CA GLU A 84 13.32 10.02 -5.39
C GLU A 84 12.86 8.57 -5.45
N LYS A 85 13.68 7.64 -4.94
CA LYS A 85 13.32 6.22 -4.84
C LYS A 85 12.70 5.86 -3.49
N ALA A 86 12.55 6.83 -2.58
CA ALA A 86 12.01 6.62 -1.24
C ALA A 86 10.48 6.77 -1.23
N LYS A 87 9.80 6.08 -2.16
CA LYS A 87 8.36 6.14 -2.35
C LYS A 87 7.80 4.85 -2.95
N ILE A 88 6.57 4.54 -2.59
CA ILE A 88 5.72 3.50 -3.21
C ILE A 88 4.41 4.18 -3.58
N LEU A 89 3.92 3.95 -4.81
CA LEU A 89 2.59 4.41 -5.17
C LEU A 89 1.55 3.48 -4.53
N ILE A 90 0.47 4.04 -4.00
CA ILE A 90 -0.58 3.23 -3.37
C ILE A 90 -1.23 2.29 -4.40
N ASP A 91 -1.41 2.75 -5.65
CA ASP A 91 -1.94 1.94 -6.76
C ASP A 91 -1.07 0.73 -7.13
N SER A 92 0.21 0.75 -6.75
CA SER A 92 1.16 -0.32 -7.02
C SER A 92 1.21 -1.37 -5.89
N ILE A 93 0.52 -1.14 -4.78
CA ILE A 93 0.43 -2.09 -3.66
C ILE A 93 -0.62 -3.14 -4.01
N TYR A 94 -0.23 -4.41 -4.00
CA TYR A 94 -1.13 -5.52 -4.30
C TYR A 94 -1.43 -6.41 -3.08
N LYS A 95 -0.63 -6.29 -2.00
CA LYS A 95 -0.84 -7.06 -0.77
C LYS A 95 -0.19 -6.37 0.44
N VAL A 96 -0.89 -6.40 1.57
CA VAL A 96 -0.35 -6.00 2.88
C VAL A 96 -0.61 -7.13 3.86
N THR A 97 0.42 -7.60 4.55
CA THR A 97 0.32 -8.69 5.53
C THR A 97 0.75 -8.25 6.90
N GLU A 98 -0.02 -8.65 7.92
CA GLU A 98 0.36 -8.51 9.32
C GLU A 98 1.39 -9.58 9.72
N GLY A 99 2.20 -9.25 10.72
CA GLY A 99 3.13 -10.18 11.33
C GLY A 99 4.43 -10.34 10.55
N ARG A 100 5.02 -11.51 10.72
CA ARG A 100 6.36 -11.87 10.26
C ARG A 100 6.32 -12.78 9.03
N GLN A 101 5.36 -12.58 8.11
CA GLN A 101 5.09 -13.52 7.02
C GLN A 101 6.11 -13.49 5.86
N SER A 102 6.94 -12.45 5.78
CA SER A 102 7.93 -12.33 4.69
C SER A 102 9.20 -13.13 4.96
N GLU A 103 9.94 -13.41 3.89
CA GLU A 103 11.21 -14.12 3.97
C GLU A 103 12.26 -13.37 4.81
N ILE A 104 12.21 -12.02 4.84
CA ILE A 104 13.13 -11.22 5.66
C ILE A 104 12.87 -11.47 7.14
N PHE A 105 11.61 -11.45 7.57
CA PHE A 105 11.26 -11.72 8.96
C PHE A 105 11.59 -13.15 9.38
N HIS A 106 11.39 -14.15 8.50
CA HIS A 106 11.77 -15.55 8.77
C HIS A 106 13.28 -15.71 8.98
N ARG A 107 14.10 -15.01 8.19
CA ARG A 107 15.57 -15.06 8.32
C ARG A 107 16.09 -14.25 9.49
N GLN A 108 15.34 -13.24 9.92
CA GLN A 108 15.67 -12.36 11.03
C GLN A 108 14.97 -12.80 12.32
N ALA A 109 14.48 -14.05 12.37
CA ALA A 109 13.66 -14.62 13.45
C ALA A 109 14.35 -14.65 14.83
N GLU A 110 15.66 -14.43 14.90
CA GLU A 110 16.39 -14.20 16.16
C GLU A 110 16.16 -12.80 16.75
N GLY A 111 15.51 -11.90 16.03
CA GLY A 111 15.08 -10.61 16.57
C GLY A 111 13.87 -10.78 17.49
N ASN A 112 14.03 -10.41 18.77
CA ASN A 112 12.99 -10.38 19.81
C ASN A 112 11.89 -9.31 19.56
N PHE A 113 11.38 -9.20 18.33
CA PHE A 113 10.33 -8.25 17.98
C PHE A 113 8.96 -8.90 18.15
N ASP A 114 8.01 -8.16 18.70
CA ASP A 114 6.61 -8.56 18.77
C ASP A 114 6.03 -8.66 17.34
N PRO A 115 5.51 -9.83 16.93
CA PRO A 115 4.87 -9.99 15.63
C PRO A 115 3.73 -8.98 15.38
N SER A 116 3.01 -8.54 16.40
CA SER A 116 1.91 -7.59 16.26
C SER A 116 2.39 -6.15 15.95
N CYS A 117 3.68 -5.87 16.09
CA CYS A 117 4.33 -4.64 15.62
C CYS A 117 4.86 -4.75 14.18
N CYS A 118 4.74 -5.91 13.55
CA CYS A 118 5.36 -6.20 12.26
C CYS A 118 4.32 -6.23 11.14
N PHE A 119 4.70 -5.74 9.96
CA PHE A 119 3.91 -5.92 8.75
C PHE A 119 4.78 -5.79 7.50
N THR A 120 4.27 -6.29 6.38
CA THR A 120 4.93 -6.24 5.07
C THR A 120 4.00 -5.64 4.03
N ILE A 121 4.54 -4.72 3.23
CA ILE A 121 3.87 -4.16 2.05
C ILE A 121 4.50 -4.78 0.81
N TYR A 122 3.69 -5.40 -0.03
CA TYR A 122 4.12 -5.95 -1.32
C TYR A 122 3.65 -5.06 -2.45
N HIS A 123 4.58 -4.68 -3.33
CA HIS A 123 4.31 -3.67 -4.35
C HIS A 123 5.05 -3.89 -5.67
N GLY A 124 4.59 -3.19 -6.70
CA GLY A 124 5.20 -3.18 -8.03
C GLY A 124 5.09 -4.51 -8.78
N ASN A 125 5.65 -4.54 -10.00
CA ASN A 125 5.54 -5.70 -10.89
C ASN A 125 6.55 -6.82 -10.60
N HIS A 126 7.59 -6.53 -9.81
CA HIS A 126 8.68 -7.47 -9.49
C HIS A 126 8.53 -8.12 -8.12
N MET A 127 7.33 -8.07 -7.54
CA MET A 127 7.02 -8.62 -6.23
C MET A 127 7.97 -8.10 -5.12
N GLU A 128 8.25 -6.80 -5.13
CA GLU A 128 9.09 -6.19 -4.11
C GLU A 128 8.37 -6.18 -2.75
N SER A 129 9.12 -6.38 -1.66
CA SER A 129 8.63 -6.27 -0.28
C SER A 129 9.25 -5.07 0.45
N LEU A 130 8.43 -4.43 1.27
CA LEU A 130 8.83 -3.46 2.28
C LEU A 130 8.40 -3.97 3.65
N ASP A 131 9.39 -4.45 4.40
CA ASP A 131 9.22 -5.02 5.74
C ASP A 131 9.45 -3.98 6.83
N LEU A 132 8.46 -3.81 7.71
CA LEU A 132 8.39 -2.72 8.68
C LEU A 132 8.10 -3.22 10.09
N ILE A 133 8.76 -2.60 11.06
CA ILE A 133 8.49 -2.78 12.49
C ILE A 133 8.12 -1.42 13.10
N THR A 134 6.95 -1.33 13.72
CA THR A 134 6.50 -0.15 14.48
C THR A 134 6.95 -0.21 15.93
N SER A 135 6.78 0.89 16.67
CA SER A 135 7.13 0.91 18.10
C SER A 135 6.13 0.11 18.94
N ASN A 136 4.88 0.01 18.48
CA ASN A 136 3.80 -0.66 19.18
C ASN A 136 2.76 -1.25 18.20
N PRO A 137 1.89 -2.17 18.67
CA PRO A 137 0.90 -2.82 17.81
C PRO A 137 -0.20 -1.90 17.29
N GLU A 138 -0.51 -0.81 17.99
CA GLU A 138 -1.53 0.14 17.56
C GLU A 138 -1.08 0.90 16.29
N GLU A 139 0.18 1.31 16.24
CA GLU A 139 0.79 1.90 15.05
C GLU A 139 0.73 0.92 13.86
N ALA A 140 1.10 -0.35 14.07
CA ALA A 140 1.03 -1.36 13.02
C ALA A 140 -0.40 -1.52 12.49
N ARG A 141 -1.38 -1.67 13.38
CA ARG A 141 -2.80 -1.77 13.01
C ARG A 141 -3.29 -0.54 12.26
N THR A 142 -2.89 0.66 12.70
CA THR A 142 -3.27 1.93 12.05
C THR A 142 -2.78 1.96 10.60
N TRP A 143 -1.51 1.59 10.38
CA TRP A 143 -0.91 1.56 9.05
C TRP A 143 -1.48 0.47 8.14
N ILE A 144 -1.66 -0.75 8.66
CA ILE A 144 -2.28 -1.85 7.90
C ILE A 144 -3.70 -1.46 7.49
N THR A 145 -4.49 -0.92 8.42
CA THR A 145 -5.88 -0.51 8.18
C THR A 145 -5.95 0.60 7.14
N GLY A 146 -5.14 1.66 7.28
CA GLY A 146 -5.14 2.77 6.35
C GLY A 146 -4.67 2.37 4.94
N LEU A 147 -3.64 1.52 4.82
CA LEU A 147 -3.19 1.02 3.52
C LEU A 147 -4.26 0.15 2.85
N LYS A 148 -4.86 -0.80 3.58
CA LYS A 148 -5.92 -1.65 3.03
C LYS A 148 -7.16 -0.85 2.63
N TYR A 149 -7.52 0.18 3.40
CA TYR A 149 -8.59 1.13 3.03
C TYR A 149 -8.29 1.84 1.70
N LEU A 150 -7.08 2.39 1.55
CA LEU A 150 -6.70 3.08 0.31
C LEU A 150 -6.66 2.12 -0.90
N MET A 151 -6.19 0.89 -0.71
CA MET A 151 -6.23 -0.15 -1.75
C MET A 151 -7.68 -0.47 -2.18
N ALA A 152 -8.61 -0.53 -1.21
CA ALA A 152 -10.02 -0.79 -1.48
C ALA A 152 -10.70 0.35 -2.27
N GLY A 153 -10.37 1.61 -1.97
CA GLY A 153 -10.90 2.78 -2.70
C GLY A 153 -10.46 2.85 -4.17
N ILE A 154 -9.20 2.48 -4.46
CA ILE A 154 -8.69 2.41 -5.84
C ILE A 154 -9.35 1.26 -6.61
N SER A 155 -9.64 0.15 -5.94
CA SER A 155 -10.27 -1.01 -6.58
C SER A 155 -11.65 -0.69 -7.15
N ASP A 156 -12.37 0.28 -6.59
CA ASP A 156 -13.74 0.63 -6.97
C ASP A 156 -13.78 1.43 -8.30
N GLU A 157 -12.90 2.41 -8.46
CA GLU A 157 -12.75 3.18 -9.71
C GLU A 157 -12.40 2.28 -10.91
N ASP A 158 -11.50 1.31 -10.71
CA ASP A 158 -11.17 0.31 -11.74
C ASP A 158 -12.34 -0.64 -12.02
N SER A 159 -13.19 -0.91 -11.03
CA SER A 159 -14.40 -1.75 -11.16
C SER A 159 -15.50 -1.03 -11.94
N LEU A 160 -15.67 0.27 -11.68
CA LEU A 160 -16.57 1.16 -12.42
C LEU A 160 -16.11 1.32 -13.87
N ALA A 161 -14.81 1.54 -14.10
CA ALA A 161 -14.24 1.62 -15.44
C ALA A 161 -14.37 0.32 -16.25
N LYS A 162 -14.45 -0.85 -15.59
CA LYS A 162 -14.76 -2.13 -16.24
C LYS A 162 -16.23 -2.26 -16.62
N ARG A 163 -17.17 -1.83 -15.76
CA ARG A 163 -18.61 -1.85 -16.05
C ARG A 163 -18.99 -0.92 -17.21
N GLN A 164 -18.33 0.23 -17.33
CA GLN A 164 -18.56 1.16 -18.44
C GLN A 164 -18.14 0.56 -19.80
N ARG A 165 -17.01 -0.15 -19.85
CA ARG A 165 -16.51 -0.77 -21.10
C ARG A 165 -17.39 -1.91 -21.62
N THR A 166 -18.11 -2.62 -20.76
CA THR A 166 -19.04 -3.66 -21.17
C THR A 166 -20.37 -3.12 -21.71
N HIS A 167 -20.72 -1.86 -21.40
CA HIS A 167 -21.94 -1.23 -21.89
C HIS A 167 -21.79 -0.70 -23.33
N ASP A 168 -20.58 -0.27 -23.73
CA ASP A 168 -20.33 0.29 -25.06
C ASP A 168 -20.03 -0.78 -26.14
N GLN A 169 -20.18 -2.08 -25.82
CA GLN A 169 -19.78 -3.17 -26.71
C GLN A 169 -20.94 -3.88 -27.44
N TYR A 170 -22.18 -3.41 -27.26
CA TYR A 170 -23.31 -3.80 -28.11
C TYR A 170 -23.88 -2.58 -28.83
N PRO A 171 -23.59 -2.39 -30.13
CA PRO A 171 -24.46 -1.56 -30.95
C PRO A 171 -25.79 -2.31 -31.10
N SER A 172 -26.88 -1.65 -30.69
CA SER A 172 -28.25 -2.00 -31.06
C SER A 172 -28.44 -2.04 -32.57
#